data_AF-B4VXB9-F1
#
_entry.id   AF-B4VXB9-F1
#
_cell.length_a   1.000
_cell.length_b   1.000
_cell.length_c   1.000
_cell.angle_alpha   90.00
_cell.angle_beta   90.00
_cell.angle_gamma   90.00
#
_symmetry.space_group_name_H-M   'P 1'
#
loop_
_entity.id
_entity.type
_entity.pdbx_description
1 polymer ?
#
loop_
_entity_poly.entity_id
_entity_poly.type
_entity_poly.pdbx_seq_one_letter_code
_entity_poly.pdbx_strand_id
1 'polypeptide(L)'
;MDIPTDTGDFCLMDRQVVDLLNAMPEQNRYIRGLRSWVGFRQTAIRFERDPRFAGDVKYTFRKSLGLAVNSLVSFSKVPLRLSTYLGLLSAALALFMSVLVLYWRLASPNSPLTGFATIAIAIFFLGSVQLISIGILGEYIGRIYEEVKARPLYTLAEVGGFPDHSRSQIR
;
A
#
# COMPACT_ATOMS: atom_id res chain seq x y z
N MET A 1 -2.28 -8.27 14.25
CA MET A 1 -2.25 -6.97 14.94
C MET A 1 -3.67 -6.49 15.05
N ASP A 2 -4.19 -6.41 16.27
CA ASP A 2 -5.56 -5.94 16.51
C ASP A 2 -5.52 -4.41 16.56
N ILE A 3 -5.97 -3.75 15.49
CA ILE A 3 -6.04 -2.29 15.43
C ILE A 3 -7.40 -1.90 16.01
N PRO A 4 -7.46 -1.14 17.11
CA PRO A 4 -8.74 -0.82 17.73
C PRO A 4 -9.61 -0.02 16.76
N THR A 5 -10.81 -0.55 16.51
CA THR A 5 -11.80 0.06 15.62
C THR A 5 -12.27 1.39 16.22
N ASP A 6 -12.40 2.42 15.40
CA ASP A 6 -12.83 3.78 15.81
C ASP A 6 -11.86 4.51 16.76
N THR A 7 -10.56 4.26 16.61
CA THR A 7 -9.54 5.07 17.30
C THR A 7 -9.51 6.48 16.70
N GLY A 8 -10.00 7.47 17.44
CA GLY A 8 -9.86 8.88 17.09
C GLY A 8 -8.39 9.34 17.06
N ASP A 9 -8.11 10.44 16.37
CA ASP A 9 -6.78 11.09 16.40
C ASP A 9 -6.40 11.63 17.79
N PHE A 10 -7.36 11.69 18.71
CA PHE A 10 -7.17 12.16 20.07
C PHE A 10 -6.52 11.08 20.93
N CYS A 11 -5.33 11.38 21.45
CA CYS A 11 -4.61 10.47 22.31
C CYS A 11 -3.67 11.21 23.26
N LEU A 12 -3.37 10.57 24.40
CA LEU A 12 -2.27 10.94 25.27
C LEU A 12 -1.12 9.96 25.01
N MET A 13 0.07 10.49 24.79
CA MET A 13 1.29 9.72 24.55
C MET A 13 2.35 10.12 25.55
N ASP A 14 3.00 9.13 26.17
CA ASP A 14 4.17 9.37 27.02
C ASP A 14 5.33 9.93 26.18
N ARG A 15 6.19 10.73 26.81
CA ARG A 15 7.35 11.35 26.17
C ARG A 15 8.25 10.32 25.50
N GLN A 16 8.47 9.16 26.13
CA GLN A 16 9.32 8.10 25.55
C GLN A 16 8.77 7.57 24.22
N VAL A 17 7.44 7.51 24.07
CA VAL A 17 6.77 7.04 22.85
C VAL A 17 6.90 8.08 21.76
N VAL A 18 6.74 9.36 22.10
CA VAL A 18 6.90 10.48 21.17
C VAL A 18 8.32 10.55 20.64
N ASP A 19 9.32 10.44 21.51
CA ASP A 19 10.73 10.50 21.13
C ASP A 19 11.11 9.34 20.18
N LEU A 20 10.60 8.13 20.42
CA LEU A 20 10.81 6.99 19.53
C LEU A 20 10.12 7.16 18.17
N LEU A 21 8.86 7.65 18.15
CA LEU A 21 8.14 7.95 16.91
C LEU A 21 8.80 9.08 16.11
N ASN A 22 9.51 10.00 16.76
CA ASN A 22 10.24 11.06 16.09
C ASN A 22 11.54 10.57 15.45
N ALA A 23 12.23 9.61 16.09
CA ALA A 23 13.47 9.00 15.60
C ALA A 23 13.25 8.00 14.43
N MET A 24 12.00 7.63 14.16
CA MET A 24 11.62 6.74 13.06
C MET A 24 11.93 7.37 11.68
N PRO A 25 12.68 6.67 10.80
CA PRO A 25 13.07 7.20 9.49
C PRO A 25 11.90 7.37 8.51
N GLU A 26 10.75 6.75 8.80
CA GLU A 26 9.59 6.66 7.92
C GLU A 26 9.14 8.05 7.41
N GLN A 27 9.17 8.21 6.08
CA GLN A 27 8.65 9.42 5.43
C GLN A 27 7.13 9.43 5.36
N ASN A 28 6.52 8.28 5.02
CA ASN A 28 5.07 8.18 4.86
C ASN A 28 4.39 7.80 6.19
N ARG A 29 4.33 8.76 7.11
CA ARG A 29 3.91 8.53 8.52
C ARG A 29 2.41 8.36 8.67
N TYR A 30 1.95 7.11 8.71
CA TYR A 30 0.61 6.79 9.22
C TYR A 30 0.66 6.60 10.74
N ILE A 31 0.55 7.72 11.47
CA ILE A 31 0.72 7.77 12.94
C ILE A 31 -0.20 6.78 13.67
N ARG A 32 -1.42 6.56 13.18
CA ARG A 32 -2.37 5.61 13.82
C ARG A 32 -1.84 4.17 13.81
N GLY A 33 -1.24 3.74 12.70
CA GLY A 33 -0.63 2.41 12.58
C GLY A 33 0.74 2.33 13.23
N LEU A 34 1.55 3.40 13.14
CA LEU A 34 2.85 3.45 13.82
C LEU A 34 2.65 3.33 15.34
N ARG A 35 1.72 4.08 15.93
CA ARG A 35 1.39 4.00 17.37
C ARG A 35 1.01 2.59 17.83
N SER A 36 0.25 1.83 17.03
CA SER A 36 -0.09 0.46 17.38
C SER A 36 1.09 -0.51 17.18
N TRP A 37 1.96 -0.24 16.21
CA TRP A 37 3.15 -1.05 15.93
C TRP A 37 4.22 -0.97 17.03
N VAL A 38 4.41 0.20 17.66
CA VAL A 38 5.46 0.41 18.67
C VAL A 38 5.32 -0.47 19.92
N GLY A 39 4.14 -1.07 20.16
CA GLY A 39 3.97 -2.13 21.16
C GLY A 39 3.95 -1.70 22.64
N PHE A 40 3.95 -0.39 22.93
CA PHE A 40 3.79 0.12 24.29
C PHE A 40 2.41 -0.20 24.89
N ARG A 41 2.29 -0.05 26.21
CA ARG A 41 1.02 -0.19 26.92
C ARG A 41 -0.01 0.80 26.36
N GLN A 42 -1.10 0.27 25.85
CA GLN A 42 -2.20 1.03 25.27
C GLN A 42 -3.47 0.79 26.08
N THR A 43 -4.22 1.85 26.34
CA THR A 43 -5.56 1.77 26.93
C THR A 43 -6.51 2.63 26.11
N ALA A 44 -7.69 2.11 25.80
CA ALA A 44 -8.74 2.83 25.09
C ALA A 44 -9.77 3.35 26.10
N ILE A 45 -10.02 4.66 26.07
CA ILE A 45 -11.10 5.27 26.85
C ILE A 45 -12.28 5.45 25.90
N ARG A 46 -13.37 4.74 26.18
CA ARG A 46 -14.61 4.88 25.43
C ARG A 46 -15.30 6.16 25.88
N PHE A 47 -15.74 6.94 24.91
CA PHE A 47 -16.57 8.11 25.14
C PHE A 47 -17.63 8.17 24.04
N GLU A 48 -18.80 8.68 24.38
CA GLU A 48 -19.89 8.87 23.43
C GLU A 48 -19.68 10.21 22.73
N ARG A 49 -19.70 10.21 21.39
CA ARG A 49 -19.55 11.42 20.57
C ARG A 49 -20.92 11.90 20.14
N ASP A 50 -21.30 13.09 20.59
CA ASP A 50 -22.49 13.74 20.06
C ASP A 50 -22.38 13.96 18.54
N PRO A 51 -23.51 13.91 17.81
CA PRO A 51 -23.54 14.26 16.41
C PRO A 51 -22.96 15.66 16.18
N ARG A 52 -22.17 15.82 15.11
CA ARG A 52 -21.60 17.14 14.80
C ARG A 52 -22.73 18.15 14.59
N PHE A 53 -22.66 19.26 15.31
CA PHE A 53 -23.63 20.35 15.23
C PHE A 53 -23.72 20.98 13.83
N ALA A 54 -22.61 20.99 13.07
CA ALA A 54 -22.54 21.46 11.69
C ALA A 54 -21.33 20.89 10.93
N GLY A 55 -21.38 20.97 9.59
CA GLY A 55 -20.28 20.67 8.67
C GLY A 55 -20.48 19.42 7.83
N ASP A 56 -19.97 19.45 6.60
CA ASP A 56 -20.05 18.32 5.67
C ASP A 56 -19.14 17.16 6.07
N VAL A 57 -19.52 15.96 5.63
CA VAL A 57 -18.72 14.75 5.82
C VAL A 57 -17.39 14.89 5.07
N LYS A 58 -16.32 15.22 5.79
CA LYS A 58 -14.96 15.32 5.23
C LYS A 58 -14.45 14.02 4.61
N TYR A 59 -14.97 12.87 5.07
CA TYR A 59 -14.64 11.52 4.57
C TYR A 59 -15.70 11.02 3.58
N THR A 60 -15.57 11.41 2.32
CA THR A 60 -16.32 10.78 1.23
C THR A 60 -15.87 9.32 1.06
N PHE A 61 -16.75 8.42 0.62
CA PHE A 61 -16.43 7.00 0.35
C PHE A 61 -15.14 6.84 -0.48
N ARG A 62 -14.96 7.67 -1.52
CA ARG A 62 -13.74 7.69 -2.36
C ARG A 62 -12.46 8.01 -1.58
N LYS A 63 -12.49 8.97 -0.65
CA LYS A 63 -11.34 9.33 0.20
C LYS A 63 -11.02 8.21 1.20
N SER A 64 -12.07 7.58 1.75
CA SER A 64 -11.93 6.43 2.64
C SER A 64 -11.27 5.24 1.92
N LEU A 65 -11.72 4.93 0.70
CA LEU A 65 -11.14 3.88 -0.13
C LEU A 65 -9.67 4.16 -0.46
N GLY A 66 -9.34 5.40 -0.85
CA GLY A 66 -7.95 5.80 -1.09
C GLY A 66 -7.06 5.63 0.14
N LEU A 67 -7.55 6.00 1.33
CA LEU A 67 -6.81 5.78 2.58
C LEU A 67 -6.61 4.30 2.87
N ALA A 68 -7.62 3.47 2.67
CA ALA A 68 -7.55 2.03 2.90
C ALA A 68 -6.53 1.36 1.95
N VAL A 69 -6.56 1.72 0.67
CA VAL A 69 -5.58 1.23 -0.32
C VAL A 69 -4.17 1.68 0.05
N ASN A 70 -3.97 2.97 0.38
CA ASN A 70 -2.68 3.48 0.81
C ASN A 70 -2.16 2.78 2.07
N SER A 71 -3.03 2.54 3.05
CA SER A 71 -2.67 1.84 4.29
C SER A 71 -2.32 0.37 4.01
N LEU A 72 -3.06 -0.30 3.13
CA LEU A 72 -2.77 -1.68 2.74
C LEU A 72 -1.42 -1.79 2.02
N VAL A 73 -1.12 -0.87 1.10
CA VAL A 73 0.16 -0.89 0.37
C VAL A 73 1.32 -0.47 1.26
N SER A 74 1.15 0.52 2.16
CA SER A 74 2.22 0.97 3.08
C SER A 74 2.62 -0.10 4.10
N PHE A 75 1.66 -0.86 4.63
CA PHE A 75 1.92 -1.78 5.74
C PHE A 75 1.92 -3.26 5.36
N SER A 76 1.63 -3.59 4.09
CA SER A 76 1.50 -4.98 3.67
C SER A 76 2.20 -5.29 2.36
N LYS A 77 2.79 -6.49 2.30
CA LYS A 77 3.32 -7.12 1.07
C LYS A 77 2.24 -7.91 0.31
N VAL A 78 0.99 -7.86 0.77
CA VAL A 78 -0.13 -8.62 0.20
C VAL A 78 -0.38 -8.28 -1.28
N PRO A 79 -0.47 -7.00 -1.71
CA PRO A 79 -0.61 -6.66 -3.13
C PRO A 79 0.51 -7.23 -4.00
N LEU A 80 1.75 -7.16 -3.53
CA LEU A 80 2.91 -7.71 -4.23
C LEU A 80 2.81 -9.24 -4.37
N ARG A 81 2.45 -9.94 -3.29
CA ARG A 81 2.24 -11.40 -3.32
C ARG A 81 1.10 -11.81 -4.25
N LEU A 82 0.00 -11.02 -4.27
CA LEU A 82 -1.12 -11.28 -5.17
C LEU A 82 -0.69 -11.20 -6.64
N SER A 83 0.10 -10.18 -7.00
CA SER A 83 0.69 -10.09 -8.34
C SER A 83 1.55 -11.31 -8.67
N THR A 84 2.37 -11.78 -7.73
CA THR A 84 3.17 -13.00 -7.93
C THR A 84 2.29 -14.23 -8.17
N TYR A 85 1.22 -14.41 -7.40
CA TYR A 85 0.30 -15.53 -7.59
C TYR A 85 -0.48 -15.46 -8.90
N LEU A 86 -0.92 -14.26 -9.31
CA LEU A 86 -1.57 -14.06 -10.61
C LEU A 86 -0.62 -14.36 -11.77
N GLY A 87 0.64 -13.95 -11.67
CA GLY A 87 1.69 -14.29 -12.63
C GLY A 87 1.97 -15.79 -12.68
N LEU A 88 1.99 -16.46 -11.53
CA LEU A 88 2.20 -17.91 -11.48
C LEU A 88 1.01 -18.69 -12.08
N LEU A 89 -0.21 -18.27 -11.76
CA LEU A 89 -1.43 -18.85 -12.30
C LEU A 89 -1.52 -18.66 -13.82
N SER A 90 -1.17 -17.47 -14.31
CA SER A 90 -1.18 -17.20 -15.75
C SER A 90 -0.12 -18.01 -16.48
N ALA A 91 1.08 -18.16 -15.91
CA ALA A 91 2.13 -19.02 -16.46
C ALA A 91 1.70 -20.51 -16.49
N ALA A 92 1.05 -20.99 -15.43
CA ALA A 92 0.54 -22.37 -15.37
C ALA A 92 -0.55 -22.62 -16.44
N LEU A 93 -1.51 -21.69 -16.59
CA LEU A 93 -2.54 -21.75 -17.63
C LEU A 93 -1.92 -21.71 -19.04
N ALA A 94 -0.95 -20.83 -19.26
CA ALA A 94 -0.26 -20.71 -20.54
C ALA A 94 0.49 -22.00 -20.90
N LEU A 95 1.18 -22.61 -19.92
CA LEU A 95 1.88 -23.88 -20.11
C LEU A 95 0.90 -25.02 -20.39
N PHE A 96 -0.20 -25.11 -19.65
CA PHE A 96 -1.24 -26.12 -19.90
C PHE A 96 -1.85 -25.98 -21.30
N MET A 97 -2.22 -24.76 -21.71
CA MET A 97 -2.75 -24.50 -23.05
C MET A 97 -1.72 -24.80 -24.14
N SER A 98 -0.45 -24.49 -23.92
CA SER A 98 0.63 -24.80 -24.86
C SER A 98 0.80 -26.31 -25.06
N VAL A 99 0.79 -27.09 -23.98
CA VAL A 99 0.85 -28.57 -24.06
C VAL A 99 -0.36 -29.15 -24.79
N LEU A 100 -1.56 -28.64 -24.51
CA LEU A 100 -2.80 -29.10 -25.15
C LEU A 100 -2.79 -28.81 -26.67
N VAL A 101 -2.35 -27.61 -27.07
CA VAL A 101 -2.20 -27.25 -28.49
C VAL A 101 -1.14 -28.13 -29.17
N LEU A 102 -0.02 -28.41 -28.50
CA LEU A 102 1.03 -29.30 -29.01
C LEU A 102 0.51 -30.72 -29.21
N TYR A 103 -0.26 -31.24 -28.24
CA TYR A 103 -0.88 -32.57 -28.32
C TYR A 103 -1.85 -32.66 -29.51
N TRP A 104 -2.75 -31.70 -29.68
CA TRP A 104 -3.67 -31.68 -30.82
C TRP A 104 -2.96 -31.56 -32.16
N ARG A 105 -1.85 -30.81 -32.21
CA ARG A 105 -1.04 -30.69 -33.43
C ARG A 105 -0.39 -32.03 -33.83
N LEU A 106 0.03 -32.85 -32.86
CA LEU A 106 0.62 -34.17 -33.10
C LEU A 106 -0.42 -35.25 -33.40
N ALA A 107 -1.59 -35.19 -32.74
CA ALA A 107 -2.65 -36.19 -32.90
C ALA A 107 -3.47 -36.01 -34.19
N SER A 108 -3.68 -34.77 -34.64
CA SER A 108 -4.51 -34.47 -35.82
C SER A 108 -3.84 -33.42 -36.73
N PRO A 109 -2.94 -33.84 -37.64
CA PRO A 109 -2.22 -32.94 -38.55
C PRO A 109 -3.11 -32.14 -39.51
N ASN A 110 -4.30 -32.68 -39.86
CA ASN A 110 -5.19 -32.16 -40.89
C ASN A 110 -6.32 -31.24 -40.37
N SER A 111 -6.37 -30.95 -39.07
CA SER A 111 -7.41 -30.06 -38.52
C SER A 111 -7.07 -28.58 -38.81
N PRO A 112 -7.95 -27.80 -39.45
CA PRO A 112 -7.76 -26.37 -39.66
C PRO A 112 -8.03 -25.62 -38.35
N LEU A 113 -7.12 -25.74 -37.39
CA LEU A 113 -7.13 -24.91 -36.20
C LEU A 113 -6.67 -23.51 -36.61
N THR A 114 -7.61 -22.57 -36.69
CA THR A 114 -7.34 -21.12 -36.80
C THR A 114 -6.67 -20.64 -35.49
N GLY A 115 -5.43 -21.06 -35.27
CA GLY A 115 -4.68 -20.87 -34.02
C GLY A 115 -4.32 -19.42 -33.71
N PHE A 116 -4.57 -18.50 -34.65
CA PHE A 116 -4.35 -17.08 -34.47
C PHE A 116 -5.17 -16.49 -33.32
N ALA A 117 -6.43 -16.89 -33.16
CA ALA A 117 -7.28 -16.38 -32.08
C ALA A 117 -6.77 -16.81 -30.70
N THR A 118 -6.38 -18.09 -30.54
CA THR A 118 -5.82 -18.60 -29.30
C THR A 118 -4.46 -18.00 -28.97
N ILE A 119 -3.61 -17.76 -29.97
CA ILE A 119 -2.29 -17.13 -29.80
C ILE A 119 -2.47 -15.65 -29.39
N ALA A 120 -3.36 -14.92 -30.08
CA ALA A 120 -3.64 -13.53 -29.75
C ALA A 120 -4.18 -13.39 -28.32
N ILE A 121 -5.16 -14.22 -27.92
CA ILE A 121 -5.70 -14.22 -26.55
C ILE A 121 -4.60 -14.53 -25.53
N ALA A 122 -3.74 -15.51 -25.78
CA ALA A 122 -2.64 -15.86 -24.88
C ALA A 122 -1.63 -14.70 -24.71
N ILE A 123 -1.27 -14.02 -25.80
CA ILE A 123 -0.36 -12.87 -25.77
C ILE A 123 -1.00 -11.71 -24.98
N PHE A 124 -2.24 -11.35 -25.28
CA PHE A 124 -2.93 -10.26 -24.57
C PHE A 124 -3.14 -10.59 -23.09
N PHE A 125 -3.45 -11.84 -22.75
CA PHE A 125 -3.56 -12.28 -21.36
C PHE A 125 -2.23 -12.18 -20.61
N LEU A 126 -1.15 -12.72 -21.18
CA LEU A 126 0.19 -12.62 -20.57
C LEU A 126 0.65 -11.17 -20.46
N GLY A 127 0.43 -10.36 -21.49
CA GLY A 127 0.75 -8.92 -21.49
C GLY A 127 -0.03 -8.15 -20.43
N SER A 128 -1.32 -8.47 -20.23
CA SER A 128 -2.15 -7.83 -19.21
C SER A 128 -1.65 -8.14 -17.79
N VAL A 129 -1.32 -9.41 -17.52
CA VAL A 129 -0.80 -9.83 -16.20
C VAL A 129 0.58 -9.22 -15.94
N GLN A 130 1.44 -9.13 -16.96
CA GLN A 130 2.75 -8.48 -16.86
C GLN A 130 2.61 -6.98 -16.55
N LEU A 131 1.76 -6.25 -17.28
CA LEU A 131 1.52 -4.82 -17.03
C LEU A 131 0.98 -4.54 -15.63
N ILE A 132 0.04 -5.36 -15.15
CA ILE A 132 -0.48 -5.27 -13.77
C ILE A 132 0.66 -5.50 -12.76
N SER A 133 1.50 -6.52 -13.00
CA SER A 133 2.60 -6.85 -12.11
C SER A 133 3.67 -5.75 -12.06
N ILE A 134 4.00 -5.17 -13.21
CA ILE A 134 4.91 -4.02 -13.31
C ILE A 134 4.31 -2.80 -12.62
N GLY A 135 3.01 -2.54 -12.77
CA GLY A 135 2.33 -1.44 -12.08
C GLY A 135 2.41 -1.57 -10.56
N ILE A 136 2.16 -2.77 -10.03
CA ILE A 136 2.31 -3.05 -8.59
C ILE A 136 3.77 -2.88 -8.16
N LEU A 137 4.71 -3.45 -8.91
CA LEU A 137 6.15 -3.30 -8.63
C LEU A 137 6.58 -1.82 -8.62
N GLY A 138 6.10 -1.04 -9.58
CA GLY A 138 6.38 0.39 -9.69
C GLY A 138 5.89 1.19 -8.48
N GLU A 139 4.72 0.87 -7.95
CA GLU A 139 4.19 1.48 -6.71
C GLU A 139 5.12 1.21 -5.51
N TYR A 140 5.63 -0.02 -5.37
CA TYR A 140 6.59 -0.35 -4.31
C TYR A 140 7.97 0.29 -4.53
N ILE A 141 8.47 0.32 -5.77
CA ILE A 141 9.72 1.00 -6.10
C ILE A 141 9.61 2.50 -5.83
N GLY A 142 8.48 3.14 -6.17
CA GLY A 142 8.22 4.55 -5.87
C GLY A 142 8.30 4.85 -4.38
N ARG A 143 7.72 3.98 -3.53
CA ARG A 143 7.80 4.10 -2.06
C ARG A 143 9.21 3.92 -1.53
N ILE A 144 9.95 2.94 -2.05
CA ILE A 144 11.37 2.77 -1.71
C ILE A 144 12.16 4.02 -2.13
N TYR A 145 11.88 4.56 -3.31
CA TYR A 145 12.52 5.78 -3.78
C TYR A 145 12.23 6.97 -2.86
N GLU A 146 10.98 7.18 -2.45
CA GLU A 146 10.62 8.24 -1.48
C GLU A 146 11.38 8.10 -0.17
N GLU A 147 11.49 6.88 0.35
CA GLU A 147 12.20 6.60 1.61
C GLU A 147 13.71 6.85 1.47
N VAL A 148 14.33 6.41 0.37
CA VAL A 148 15.77 6.58 0.10
C VAL A 148 16.13 8.01 -0.25
N LYS A 149 15.19 8.78 -0.83
CA LYS A 149 15.40 10.20 -1.21
C LYS A 149 15.72 11.08 0.00
N ALA A 150 15.36 10.65 1.22
CA ALA A 150 15.68 11.30 2.48
C ALA A 150 15.35 12.81 2.50
N ARG A 151 14.27 13.22 1.82
CA ARG A 151 13.82 14.63 1.86
C ARG A 151 13.20 14.95 3.22
N PRO A 152 13.46 16.14 3.78
CA PRO A 152 12.80 16.53 5.01
C PRO A 152 11.28 16.57 4.82
N LEU A 153 10.53 16.07 5.81
CA LEU A 153 9.06 15.99 5.81
C LEU A 153 8.42 17.38 5.60
N TYR A 154 9.03 18.40 6.17
CA TYR A 154 8.61 19.79 6.04
C TYR A 154 9.82 20.71 6.25
N THR A 155 9.73 21.91 5.69
CA THR A 155 10.68 22.99 5.96
C THR A 155 9.92 24.09 6.69
N LEU A 156 10.47 24.57 7.81
CA LEU A 156 9.88 25.67 8.57
C LEU A 156 10.37 27.01 8.01
N ALA A 157 9.43 27.91 7.69
CA ALA A 157 9.76 29.25 7.22
C ALA A 157 9.94 30.23 8.39
N GLU A 158 9.12 30.11 9.44
CA GLU A 158 9.15 30.99 10.61
C GLU A 158 8.75 30.21 11.87
N VAL A 159 9.36 30.56 13.01
CA VAL A 159 9.08 29.96 14.32
C VAL A 159 8.97 31.07 15.37
N GLY A 160 7.78 31.23 15.96
CA GLY A 160 7.48 32.20 17.01
C GLY A 160 7.16 31.54 18.35
N GLY A 161 7.51 32.19 19.47
CA GLY A 161 7.11 31.76 20.82
C GLY A 161 7.86 30.57 21.42
N PHE A 162 8.93 30.09 20.78
CA PHE A 162 9.79 29.01 21.31
C PHE A 162 11.15 29.55 21.82
N PRO A 163 11.70 29.01 22.91
CA PRO A 163 13.02 29.40 23.41
C PRO A 163 14.15 29.07 22.42
N ASP A 164 15.16 29.95 22.32
CA ASP A 164 16.20 29.98 21.27
C ASP A 164 17.00 28.68 21.11
N HIS A 165 17.13 27.85 22.15
CA HIS A 165 17.81 26.53 22.07
C HIS A 165 17.17 25.60 21.03
N SER A 166 15.87 25.77 20.76
CA SER A 166 15.10 24.97 19.79
C SER A 166 15.40 25.36 18.35
N ARG A 167 15.97 26.55 18.09
CA ARG A 167 16.27 27.03 16.73
C ARG A 167 17.51 26.35 16.12
N SER A 168 18.41 25.82 16.95
CA SER A 168 19.67 25.20 16.50
C SER A 168 19.50 23.77 15.94
N GLN A 169 18.51 23.02 16.43
CA GLN A 169 18.22 21.65 15.96
C GLN A 169 17.36 21.59 14.70
N ILE A 170 16.90 22.75 14.20
CA ILE A 170 15.99 22.87 13.05
C ILE A 170 16.75 23.21 11.75
N ARG A 171 18.07 23.41 11.81
CA ARG A 171 18.90 23.82 10.68
C ARG A 171 19.67 22.67 10.04
#